data_AF-A0A913YP38-F1
#
_entry.id   AF-A0A913YP38-F1
#
_cell.length_a   1.000
_cell.length_b   1.000
_cell.length_c   1.000
_cell.angle_alpha   90.00
_cell.angle_beta   90.00
_cell.angle_gamma   90.00
#
_symmetry.space_group_name_H-M   'P 1'
#
loop_
_entity.id
_entity.type
_entity.pdbx_description
1 polymer ?
#
loop_
_entity_poly.entity_id
_entity_poly.type
_entity_poly.pdbx_seq_one_letter_code
_entity_poly.pdbx_strand_id
1 'polypeptide(L)'
;MVTPARIFCQSECFLEKRCISYNLGPVLGQNRSCELNAADHSTRPDSLVNRAGYEYCPIQNPCQSNPCPGEILCTPDFSWNTYKCDGCKNSLPLGMEDGRIPDENITASSFFRKKNIYRPSFGRLRTNGRTWSADTGNAGEYIQIDLDVIKFITMVATQGRDTSHNQWVTKYSLSYSLNAKDWKAYEEDGVKIFSGNKDRNTVVTNKLERPIKSRHIRLIVKEFHNHISLRMELYGC
;
A
#
# COMPACT_ATOMS: atom_id res chain seq x y z
N MET A 1 5.14 24.51 28.43
CA MET A 1 3.91 25.35 28.42
C MET A 1 3.38 25.35 27.00
N VAL A 2 2.10 25.04 26.79
CA VAL A 2 1.47 25.02 25.45
C VAL A 2 1.05 26.45 25.10
N THR A 3 1.41 26.95 23.92
CA THR A 3 1.04 28.30 23.47
C THR A 3 -0.46 28.41 23.17
N PRO A 4 -1.14 29.55 23.41
CA PRO A 4 -2.57 29.74 23.10
C PRO A 4 -2.95 29.37 21.67
N ALA A 5 -2.11 29.73 20.70
CA ALA A 5 -2.30 29.39 19.29
C ALA A 5 -2.30 27.87 19.02
N ARG A 6 -1.55 27.09 19.80
CA ARG A 6 -1.51 25.62 19.68
C ARG A 6 -2.78 25.00 20.23
N ILE A 7 -3.29 25.50 21.36
CA ILE A 7 -4.57 25.06 21.91
C ILE A 7 -5.69 25.35 20.91
N PHE A 8 -5.71 26.56 20.35
CA PHE A 8 -6.68 26.95 19.32
C PHE A 8 -6.66 26.01 18.10
N CYS A 9 -5.49 25.79 17.46
CA CYS A 9 -5.41 24.86 16.32
C CYS A 9 -5.85 23.44 16.70
N GLN A 10 -5.50 22.98 17.89
CA GLN A 10 -5.87 21.65 18.35
C GLN A 10 -7.39 21.52 18.53
N SER A 11 -8.07 22.54 19.05
CA SER A 11 -9.54 22.57 19.12
C SER A 11 -10.19 22.63 17.74
N GLU A 12 -9.68 23.44 16.81
CA GLU A 12 -10.19 23.49 15.42
C GLU A 12 -10.06 22.11 14.74
N CYS A 13 -8.92 21.46 14.92
CA CYS A 13 -8.69 20.12 14.39
C CYS A 13 -9.60 19.07 15.06
N PHE A 14 -9.89 19.21 16.36
CA PHE A 14 -10.84 18.31 17.04
C PHE A 14 -12.27 18.46 16.52
N LEU A 15 -12.68 19.67 16.15
CA LEU A 15 -14.02 19.95 15.61
C LEU A 15 -14.19 19.54 14.14
N GLU A 16 -13.11 19.59 13.35
CA GLU A 16 -13.11 19.15 11.96
C GLU A 16 -13.03 17.62 11.86
N LYS A 17 -14.12 16.98 11.44
CA LYS A 17 -14.26 15.51 11.35
C LYS A 17 -13.14 14.81 10.60
N ARG A 18 -12.54 15.48 9.61
CA ARG A 18 -11.46 14.88 8.79
C ARG A 18 -10.07 15.22 9.30
N CYS A 19 -9.90 16.11 10.26
CA CYS A 19 -8.57 16.54 10.68
C CYS A 19 -7.88 15.46 11.52
N ILE A 20 -6.68 15.05 11.11
CA ILE A 20 -5.84 14.08 11.82
C ILE A 20 -4.43 14.60 12.14
N SER A 21 -4.07 15.78 11.61
CA SER A 21 -2.92 16.57 12.05
C SER A 21 -3.12 18.05 11.65
N TYR A 22 -2.28 18.96 12.12
CA TYR A 22 -2.34 20.37 11.71
C TYR A 22 -0.94 20.99 11.65
N ASN A 23 -0.76 22.03 10.84
CA ASN A 23 0.46 22.84 10.81
C ASN A 23 0.20 24.17 11.51
N LEU A 24 1.09 24.54 12.43
CA LEU A 24 1.14 25.85 13.06
C LEU A 24 2.07 26.75 12.24
N GLY A 25 1.52 27.83 11.66
CA GLY A 25 2.29 28.78 10.86
C GLY A 25 3.27 29.64 11.65
N PRO A 26 4.03 30.52 10.96
CA PRO A 26 5.01 31.40 11.59
C PRO A 26 4.35 32.36 12.58
N VAL A 27 5.12 32.80 13.57
CA VAL A 27 4.67 33.77 14.57
C VAL A 27 4.60 35.15 13.93
N LEU A 28 3.38 35.61 13.60
CA LEU A 28 3.10 36.97 13.12
C LEU A 28 2.35 37.73 14.22
N GLY A 29 3.11 38.34 15.15
CA GLY A 29 2.53 39.00 16.32
C GLY A 29 1.96 37.98 17.34
N GLN A 30 0.70 38.13 17.75
CA GLN A 30 0.04 37.21 18.70
C GLN A 30 -0.69 36.03 18.03
N ASN A 31 -0.82 36.01 16.70
CA ASN A 31 -1.55 34.98 15.97
C ASN A 31 -0.60 34.06 15.19
N ARG A 32 -0.86 32.75 15.22
CA ARG A 32 -0.29 31.76 14.28
C ARG A 32 -1.43 31.23 13.43
N SER A 33 -1.18 31.00 12.14
CA SER A 33 -2.17 30.36 11.26
C SER A 33 -2.28 28.87 11.57
N CYS A 34 -3.48 28.30 11.44
CA CYS A 34 -3.72 26.86 11.56
C CYS A 34 -4.06 26.29 10.18
N GLU A 35 -3.28 25.32 9.71
CA GLU A 35 -3.63 24.54 8.52
C GLU A 35 -4.02 23.13 8.97
N LEU A 36 -5.30 22.77 8.85
CA LEU A 36 -5.81 21.45 9.23
C LEU A 36 -5.54 20.44 8.11
N ASN A 37 -5.12 19.23 8.47
CA ASN A 37 -4.75 18.18 7.53
C ASN A 37 -5.60 16.93 7.74
N ALA A 38 -6.11 16.36 6.64
CA ALA A 38 -6.83 15.09 6.65
C ALA A 38 -5.94 13.85 6.54
N ALA A 39 -4.63 14.03 6.67
CA ALA A 39 -3.62 12.98 6.65
C ALA A 39 -2.57 13.22 7.76
N ASP A 40 -1.87 12.17 8.17
CA ASP A 40 -0.76 12.24 9.13
C ASP A 40 0.52 11.63 8.53
N HIS A 41 1.66 11.92 9.18
CA HIS A 41 2.96 11.40 8.77
C HIS A 41 3.05 9.86 8.78
N SER A 42 2.17 9.20 9.54
CA SER A 42 2.15 7.75 9.70
C SER A 42 1.41 7.04 8.57
N THR A 43 0.49 7.72 7.88
CA THR A 43 -0.36 7.16 6.82
C THR A 43 -0.02 7.69 5.43
N ARG A 44 0.44 8.96 5.35
CA ARG A 44 0.89 9.62 4.11
C ARG A 44 2.17 10.45 4.35
N PRO A 45 3.32 9.80 4.57
CA PRO A 45 4.58 10.49 4.83
C PRO A 45 4.97 11.46 3.70
N ASP A 46 4.64 11.14 2.45
CA ASP A 46 4.96 11.98 1.28
C ASP A 46 4.12 13.26 1.21
N SER A 47 2.99 13.34 1.94
CA SER A 47 2.22 14.58 2.07
C SER A 47 2.90 15.61 2.96
N LEU A 48 3.99 15.26 3.65
CA LEU A 48 4.74 16.18 4.51
C LEU A 48 5.66 17.07 3.67
N VAL A 49 5.23 18.32 3.48
CA VAL A 49 6.04 19.36 2.83
C VAL A 49 6.64 20.25 3.91
N ASN A 50 7.98 20.30 3.98
CA ASN A 50 8.65 21.22 4.89
C ASN A 50 8.51 22.67 4.37
N ARG A 51 7.93 23.55 5.19
CA ARG A 51 7.71 24.96 4.87
C ARG A 51 8.31 25.83 5.96
N ALA A 52 9.15 26.80 5.56
CA ALA A 52 9.83 27.68 6.50
C ALA A 52 8.84 28.39 7.44
N GLY A 53 9.11 28.32 8.75
CA GLY A 53 8.27 28.92 9.80
C GLY A 53 7.03 28.13 10.19
N TYR A 54 6.75 27.00 9.54
CA TYR A 54 5.65 26.11 9.91
C TYR A 54 6.13 24.95 10.78
N GLU A 55 5.32 24.61 11.79
CA GLU A 55 5.56 23.52 12.73
C GLU A 55 4.46 22.47 12.56
N TYR A 56 4.84 21.26 12.15
CA TYR A 56 3.92 20.13 12.06
C TYR A 56 3.53 19.64 13.46
N CYS A 57 2.24 19.56 13.73
CA CYS A 57 1.70 19.06 14.98
C CYS A 57 0.78 17.86 14.71
N PRO A 58 1.21 16.64 15.06
CA PRO A 58 0.30 15.50 15.07
C PRO A 58 -0.70 15.66 16.22
N ILE A 59 -1.93 15.19 16.03
CA ILE A 59 -2.83 14.93 17.16
C ILE A 59 -2.19 13.78 17.97
N GLN A 60 -2.48 13.70 19.28
CA GLN A 60 -2.13 12.51 20.05
C GLN A 60 -2.61 11.26 19.29
N ASN A 61 -1.67 10.39 18.96
CA ASN A 61 -1.94 9.12 18.29
C ASN A 61 -1.64 8.01 19.30
N PRO A 62 -2.66 7.44 19.96
CA PRO A 62 -2.46 6.38 20.94
C PRO A 62 -1.75 5.16 20.36
N CYS A 63 -1.76 4.95 19.04
CA CYS A 63 -1.06 3.84 18.41
C CYS A 63 0.47 3.99 18.38
N GLN A 64 1.03 5.18 18.64
CA GLN A 64 2.49 5.37 18.69
C GLN A 64 3.15 4.60 19.84
N SER A 65 2.42 4.31 20.92
CA SER A 65 2.93 3.49 22.04
C SER A 65 2.79 1.99 21.82
N ASN A 66 2.40 1.55 20.62
CA ASN A 66 2.09 0.16 20.28
C ASN A 66 1.14 -0.51 21.30
N PRO A 67 -0.07 0.03 21.54
CA PRO A 67 -0.96 -0.44 22.58
C PRO A 67 -1.67 -1.77 22.23
N CYS A 68 -1.64 -2.19 20.96
CA CYS A 68 -2.24 -3.45 20.53
C CYS A 68 -1.25 -4.61 20.69
N PRO A 69 -1.62 -5.69 21.40
CA PRO A 69 -0.75 -6.85 21.57
C PRO A 69 -0.66 -7.67 20.27
N GLY A 70 0.55 -8.17 19.96
CA GLY A 70 0.80 -9.02 18.79
C GLY A 70 0.72 -8.27 17.45
N GLU A 71 0.49 -9.01 16.36
CA GLU A 71 0.34 -8.45 14.99
C GLU A 71 -1.07 -7.89 14.73
N ILE A 72 -1.68 -7.25 15.73
CA ILE A 72 -3.01 -6.65 15.63
C ILE A 72 -2.86 -5.18 15.21
N LEU A 73 -3.56 -4.78 14.13
CA LEU A 73 -3.52 -3.42 13.61
C LEU A 73 -4.11 -2.45 14.65
N CYS A 74 -3.31 -1.47 15.05
CA CYS A 74 -3.78 -0.33 15.81
C CYS A 74 -4.23 0.78 14.85
N THR A 75 -5.53 1.07 14.84
CA THR A 75 -6.11 2.21 14.13
C THR A 75 -6.46 3.29 15.15
N PRO A 76 -5.84 4.48 15.08
CA PRO A 76 -6.21 5.58 15.95
C PRO A 76 -7.63 6.07 15.64
N ASP A 77 -8.39 6.33 16.68
CA ASP A 77 -9.70 6.97 16.61
C ASP A 77 -9.53 8.41 17.11
N PHE A 78 -9.21 9.30 16.15
CA PHE A 78 -8.93 10.70 16.43
C PHE A 78 -10.16 11.46 16.94
N SER A 79 -11.38 11.02 16.59
CA SER A 79 -12.62 11.64 17.07
C SER A 79 -12.80 11.50 18.59
N TRP A 80 -12.27 10.41 19.16
CA TRP A 80 -12.44 10.11 20.59
C TRP A 80 -11.13 10.08 21.37
N ASN A 81 -10.00 10.38 20.73
CA ASN A 81 -8.65 10.19 21.30
C ASN A 81 -8.43 8.77 21.84
N THR A 82 -8.94 7.77 21.11
CA THR A 82 -8.81 6.34 21.47
C THR A 82 -8.15 5.56 20.34
N TYR A 83 -8.11 4.23 20.44
CA TYR A 83 -7.61 3.36 19.40
C TYR A 83 -8.46 2.10 19.29
N LYS A 84 -8.43 1.48 18.12
CA LYS A 84 -9.00 0.15 17.87
C LYS A 84 -7.89 -0.81 17.48
N CYS A 85 -7.87 -1.96 18.14
CA CYS A 85 -7.03 -3.08 17.75
C CYS A 85 -7.86 -4.01 16.87
N ASP A 86 -7.66 -3.94 15.55
CA ASP A 86 -8.32 -4.82 14.58
C ASP A 86 -7.31 -5.81 14.01
N GLY A 87 -7.63 -7.10 14.01
CA GLY A 87 -6.73 -8.13 13.49
C GLY A 87 -6.78 -8.29 11.97
N CYS A 88 -7.24 -7.26 11.22
CA CYS A 88 -7.83 -7.43 9.88
C CYS A 88 -8.73 -8.67 9.83
N LYS A 89 -9.67 -8.83 10.78
CA LYS A 89 -10.49 -10.06 10.90
C LYS A 89 -11.20 -10.41 9.59
N ASN A 90 -11.55 -9.40 8.81
CA ASN A 90 -12.08 -9.52 7.46
C ASN A 90 -11.08 -8.92 6.47
N SER A 91 -10.32 -9.80 5.82
CA SER A 91 -9.40 -9.41 4.75
C SER A 91 -10.19 -9.19 3.46
N LEU A 92 -10.21 -7.94 2.98
CA LEU A 92 -10.97 -7.51 1.81
C LEU A 92 -10.04 -7.23 0.62
N PRO A 93 -10.51 -7.34 -0.63
CA PRO A 93 -9.75 -6.90 -1.80
C PRO A 93 -9.33 -5.43 -1.63
N LEU A 94 -8.08 -5.11 -1.94
CA LEU A 94 -7.54 -3.75 -1.79
C LEU A 94 -7.78 -2.89 -3.02
N GLY A 95 -8.11 -3.50 -4.17
CA GLY A 95 -8.75 -2.79 -5.28
C GLY A 95 -8.08 -2.96 -6.63
N MET A 96 -7.34 -4.05 -6.85
CA MET A 96 -6.83 -4.36 -8.19
C MET A 96 -7.99 -4.71 -9.12
N GLU A 97 -8.82 -5.68 -8.76
CA GLU A 97 -9.91 -6.18 -9.61
C GLU A 97 -11.00 -5.14 -9.85
N ASP A 98 -11.41 -4.42 -8.81
CA ASP A 98 -12.53 -3.47 -8.87
C ASP A 98 -12.16 -2.05 -9.30
N GLY A 99 -10.87 -1.80 -9.55
CA GLY A 99 -10.39 -0.51 -10.05
C GLY A 99 -10.23 0.59 -9.01
N ARG A 100 -10.44 0.33 -7.70
CA ARG A 100 -10.17 1.33 -6.64
C ARG A 100 -8.70 1.75 -6.59
N ILE A 101 -7.77 0.87 -6.94
CA ILE A 101 -6.37 1.24 -7.18
C ILE A 101 -6.29 1.82 -8.59
N PRO A 102 -5.90 3.09 -8.80
CA PRO A 102 -5.80 3.71 -10.13
C PRO A 102 -4.71 3.08 -11.01
N ASP A 103 -4.81 3.27 -12.33
CA ASP A 103 -3.84 2.69 -13.29
C ASP A 103 -2.41 3.21 -13.07
N GLU A 104 -2.25 4.52 -12.80
CA GLU A 104 -0.97 5.16 -12.47
C GLU A 104 -0.29 4.57 -11.23
N ASN A 105 -1.05 3.94 -10.33
CA ASN A 105 -0.52 3.30 -9.13
C ASN A 105 -0.01 1.86 -9.39
N ILE A 106 -0.16 1.36 -10.62
CA ILE A 106 0.29 0.03 -11.02
C ILE A 106 1.41 0.20 -12.03
N THR A 107 2.63 -0.10 -11.60
CA THR A 107 3.85 0.00 -12.40
C THR A 107 4.56 -1.36 -12.48
N ALA A 108 5.57 -1.48 -13.33
CA ALA A 108 6.37 -2.70 -13.43
C ALA A 108 7.81 -2.36 -13.80
N SER A 109 8.73 -3.31 -13.59
CA SER A 109 10.11 -3.22 -14.09
C SER A 109 10.15 -3.05 -15.61
N SER A 110 9.30 -3.78 -16.32
CA SER A 110 9.13 -3.68 -17.77
C SER A 110 7.75 -4.20 -18.18
N PHE A 111 7.37 -3.96 -19.44
CA PHE A 111 6.21 -4.59 -20.04
C PHE A 111 6.37 -4.69 -21.57
N PHE A 112 5.75 -5.71 -22.17
CA PHE A 112 5.85 -5.97 -23.60
C PHE A 112 5.16 -4.87 -24.43
N ARG A 113 5.95 -3.97 -25.02
CA ARG A 113 5.43 -2.72 -25.62
C ARG A 113 4.77 -2.89 -26.98
N LYS A 114 4.98 -4.02 -27.69
CA LYS A 114 4.47 -4.20 -29.06
C LYS A 114 2.94 -4.22 -29.15
N LYS A 115 2.23 -4.47 -28.04
CA LYS A 115 0.76 -4.34 -27.99
C LYS A 115 0.36 -3.64 -26.69
N ASN A 116 -0.66 -2.78 -26.77
CA ASN A 116 -1.14 -2.05 -25.61
C ASN A 116 -1.76 -2.94 -24.53
N ILE A 117 -2.21 -4.17 -24.86
CA ILE A 117 -2.89 -5.08 -23.92
C ILE A 117 -2.00 -5.69 -22.82
N TYR A 118 -0.71 -5.31 -22.76
CA TYR A 118 0.27 -5.87 -21.83
C TYR A 118 0.79 -4.92 -20.74
N ARG A 119 0.20 -3.72 -20.64
CA ARG A 119 0.58 -2.71 -19.65
C ARG A 119 0.45 -3.23 -18.21
N PRO A 120 1.21 -2.67 -17.25
CA PRO A 120 1.13 -3.06 -15.85
C PRO A 120 -0.29 -3.01 -15.27
N SER A 121 -1.10 -2.00 -15.63
CA SER A 121 -2.49 -1.88 -15.17
C SER A 121 -3.42 -3.00 -15.66
N PHE A 122 -3.01 -3.80 -16.65
CA PHE A 122 -3.73 -5.02 -17.03
C PHE A 122 -3.34 -6.24 -16.21
N GLY A 123 -2.42 -6.08 -15.26
CA GLY A 123 -2.11 -7.06 -14.22
C GLY A 123 -3.15 -7.16 -13.11
N ARG A 124 -4.35 -6.60 -13.28
CA ARG A 124 -5.47 -6.74 -12.33
C ARG A 124 -6.11 -8.13 -12.45
N LEU A 125 -6.44 -8.74 -11.31
CA LEU A 125 -7.11 -10.03 -11.25
C LEU A 125 -8.38 -10.05 -12.11
N ARG A 126 -8.68 -11.20 -12.75
CA ARG A 126 -9.89 -11.42 -13.57
C ARG A 126 -10.12 -10.39 -14.69
N THR A 127 -9.08 -9.65 -15.09
CA THR A 127 -9.16 -8.80 -16.28
C THR A 127 -9.31 -9.68 -17.52
N ASN A 128 -10.31 -9.37 -18.35
CA ASN A 128 -10.63 -10.12 -19.56
C ASN A 128 -9.81 -9.64 -20.77
N GLY A 129 -9.24 -10.57 -21.53
CA GLY A 129 -8.50 -10.34 -22.78
C GLY A 129 -7.20 -9.53 -22.62
N ARG A 130 -6.79 -9.22 -21.40
CA ARG A 130 -5.60 -8.40 -21.08
C ARG A 130 -4.88 -8.96 -19.87
N THR A 131 -3.60 -8.63 -19.72
CA THR A 131 -2.70 -9.18 -18.70
C THR A 131 -1.44 -8.33 -18.66
N TRP A 132 -0.81 -8.11 -17.51
CA TRP A 132 0.56 -7.60 -17.53
C TRP A 132 1.51 -8.71 -18.01
N SER A 133 2.33 -8.40 -19.02
CA SER A 133 3.42 -9.27 -19.46
C SER A 133 4.70 -8.45 -19.47
N ALA A 134 5.76 -8.96 -18.81
CA ALA A 134 7.07 -8.30 -18.82
C ALA A 134 7.60 -8.17 -20.26
N ASP A 135 8.57 -7.28 -20.48
CA ASP A 135 9.20 -7.16 -21.80
C ASP A 135 10.21 -8.30 -22.04
N THR A 136 10.85 -8.76 -20.97
CA THR A 136 11.83 -9.85 -20.99
C THR A 136 11.33 -11.08 -20.24
N GLY A 137 11.87 -12.24 -20.58
CA GLY A 137 11.65 -13.51 -19.88
C GLY A 137 12.72 -13.77 -18.82
N ASN A 138 13.14 -12.77 -18.05
CA ASN A 138 14.17 -12.93 -17.03
C ASN A 138 13.58 -12.93 -15.62
N ALA A 139 14.04 -13.83 -14.77
CA ALA A 139 13.69 -13.78 -13.35
C ALA A 139 14.15 -12.44 -12.73
N GLY A 140 13.36 -11.91 -11.80
CA GLY A 140 13.59 -10.60 -11.17
C GLY A 140 12.71 -9.47 -11.71
N GLU A 141 12.04 -9.65 -12.84
CA GLU A 141 10.96 -8.74 -13.26
C GLU A 141 9.87 -8.68 -12.18
N TYR A 142 9.28 -7.50 -11.99
CA TYR A 142 8.29 -7.27 -10.96
C TYR A 142 7.14 -6.39 -11.45
N ILE A 143 5.98 -6.60 -10.83
CA ILE A 143 4.88 -5.65 -10.83
C ILE A 143 4.83 -4.98 -9.46
N GLN A 144 4.61 -3.66 -9.43
CA GLN A 144 4.60 -2.81 -8.25
C GLN A 144 3.25 -2.11 -8.13
N ILE A 145 2.71 -2.13 -6.92
CA ILE A 145 1.42 -1.53 -6.58
C ILE A 145 1.68 -0.46 -5.50
N ASP A 146 1.20 0.76 -5.74
CA ASP A 146 1.06 1.82 -4.73
C ASP A 146 -0.40 1.84 -4.21
N LEU A 147 -0.58 1.59 -2.93
CA LEU A 147 -1.89 1.57 -2.28
C LEU A 147 -2.39 2.97 -1.90
N ASP A 148 -1.64 4.04 -2.22
CA ASP A 148 -1.84 5.46 -1.87
C ASP A 148 -1.76 5.77 -0.36
N VAL A 149 -2.23 4.85 0.46
CA VAL A 149 -2.16 4.88 1.91
C VAL A 149 -1.52 3.61 2.44
N ILE A 150 -0.95 3.69 3.62
CA ILE A 150 -0.40 2.51 4.29
C ILE A 150 -1.55 1.55 4.67
N LYS A 151 -1.38 0.29 4.27
CA LYS A 151 -2.32 -0.82 4.46
C LYS A 151 -1.62 -2.02 5.09
N PHE A 152 -2.40 -2.89 5.70
CA PHE A 152 -1.99 -4.24 6.07
C PHE A 152 -2.38 -5.21 4.97
N ILE A 153 -1.37 -5.76 4.30
CA ILE A 153 -1.54 -6.78 3.27
C ILE A 153 -1.43 -8.13 3.97
N THR A 154 -2.41 -9.00 3.73
CA THR A 154 -2.57 -10.28 4.43
C THR A 154 -2.61 -11.47 3.47
N MET A 155 -3.01 -11.26 2.21
CA MET A 155 -2.98 -12.29 1.17
C MET A 155 -2.67 -11.67 -0.19
N VAL A 156 -2.14 -12.50 -1.09
CA VAL A 156 -1.92 -12.16 -2.49
C VAL A 156 -2.57 -13.24 -3.35
N ALA A 157 -3.45 -12.83 -4.26
CA ALA A 157 -3.97 -13.72 -5.31
C ALA A 157 -3.28 -13.47 -6.63
N THR A 158 -3.01 -14.53 -7.36
CA THR A 158 -2.32 -14.53 -8.66
C THR A 158 -3.10 -15.35 -9.67
N GLN A 159 -3.05 -14.95 -10.92
CA GLN A 159 -3.72 -15.60 -12.05
C GLN A 159 -2.85 -15.42 -13.30
N GLY A 160 -2.84 -16.42 -14.18
CA GLY A 160 -2.07 -16.39 -15.42
C GLY A 160 -2.69 -15.51 -16.52
N ARG A 161 -2.17 -15.64 -17.74
CA ARG A 161 -2.57 -14.84 -18.90
C ARG A 161 -3.97 -15.19 -19.41
N ASP A 162 -4.82 -14.19 -19.60
CA ASP A 162 -6.22 -14.36 -20.07
C ASP A 162 -6.40 -14.56 -21.59
N THR A 163 -5.36 -14.97 -22.32
CA THR A 163 -5.45 -15.13 -23.79
C THR A 163 -4.96 -16.50 -24.22
N SER A 164 -4.96 -16.78 -25.52
CA SER A 164 -4.65 -18.10 -26.09
C SER A 164 -3.27 -18.68 -25.74
N HIS A 165 -2.33 -17.89 -25.22
CA HIS A 165 -0.97 -18.33 -24.91
C HIS A 165 -0.85 -18.85 -23.49
N ASN A 166 -0.27 -20.03 -23.32
CA ASN A 166 0.00 -20.66 -22.02
C ASN A 166 1.17 -19.96 -21.33
N GLN A 167 0.89 -18.90 -20.58
CA GLN A 167 1.91 -18.08 -19.89
C GLN A 167 1.41 -17.68 -18.50
N TRP A 168 2.24 -17.90 -17.48
CA TRP A 168 1.94 -17.56 -16.09
C TRP A 168 3.19 -17.58 -15.21
N VAL A 169 3.14 -16.89 -14.08
CA VAL A 169 4.15 -16.96 -13.02
C VAL A 169 3.93 -18.21 -12.17
N THR A 170 4.98 -19.01 -11.95
CA THR A 170 4.92 -20.26 -11.17
C THR A 170 5.50 -20.10 -9.77
N LYS A 171 6.47 -19.21 -9.59
CA LYS A 171 7.00 -18.83 -8.27
C LYS A 171 7.32 -17.34 -8.20
N TYR A 172 7.10 -16.75 -7.03
CA TYR A 172 7.40 -15.35 -6.78
C TYR A 172 7.82 -15.11 -5.34
N SER A 173 8.49 -13.99 -5.09
CA SER A 173 8.70 -13.43 -3.75
C SER A 173 8.03 -12.07 -3.65
N LEU A 174 7.86 -11.57 -2.43
CA LEU A 174 7.32 -10.23 -2.19
C LEU A 174 8.40 -9.30 -1.64
N SER A 175 8.33 -8.04 -2.01
CA SER A 175 9.06 -6.96 -1.37
C SER A 175 8.13 -5.79 -1.11
N TYR A 176 8.35 -5.05 -0.03
CA TYR A 176 7.44 -3.99 0.39
C TYR A 176 8.21 -2.76 0.87
N SER A 177 7.57 -1.60 0.79
CA SER A 177 8.17 -0.32 1.14
C SER A 177 7.12 0.70 1.58
N LEU A 178 7.47 1.55 2.55
CA LEU A 178 6.63 2.67 2.96
C LEU A 178 6.80 3.90 2.05
N ASN A 179 7.91 4.00 1.30
CA ASN A 179 8.32 5.22 0.59
C ASN A 179 8.80 4.97 -0.85
N ALA A 180 8.65 3.73 -1.36
CA ALA A 180 9.12 3.26 -2.67
C ALA A 180 10.64 3.34 -2.93
N LYS A 181 11.44 3.71 -1.93
CA LYS A 181 12.91 3.80 -2.01
C LYS A 181 13.58 2.69 -1.21
N ASP A 182 13.18 2.53 0.04
CA ASP A 182 13.73 1.53 0.95
C ASP A 182 12.85 0.29 0.91
N TRP A 183 13.34 -0.76 0.24
CA TRP A 183 12.62 -2.00 0.01
C TRP A 183 13.09 -3.09 0.97
N LYS A 184 12.13 -3.77 1.60
CA LYS A 184 12.37 -4.94 2.45
C LYS A 184 11.82 -6.18 1.76
N ALA A 185 12.52 -7.30 1.86
CA ALA A 185 11.98 -8.58 1.44
C ALA A 185 10.93 -9.06 2.46
N TYR A 186 9.91 -9.77 2.00
CA TYR A 186 9.03 -10.52 2.90
C TYR A 186 9.71 -11.83 3.31
N GLU A 187 9.81 -12.05 4.62
CA GLU A 187 10.57 -13.15 5.20
C GLU A 187 9.71 -13.90 6.22
N GLU A 188 9.85 -15.22 6.25
CA GLU A 188 9.30 -16.12 7.29
C GLU A 188 10.48 -16.74 8.05
N ASP A 189 11.21 -17.65 7.39
CA ASP A 189 12.50 -18.23 7.78
C ASP A 189 13.57 -17.94 6.70
N GLY A 190 13.75 -16.66 6.40
CA GLY A 190 14.41 -16.16 5.19
C GLY A 190 13.40 -15.74 4.11
N VAL A 191 13.91 -15.32 2.94
CA VAL A 191 13.07 -14.76 1.87
C VAL A 191 12.04 -15.80 1.43
N LYS A 192 10.76 -15.49 1.65
CA LYS A 192 9.67 -16.40 1.32
C LYS A 192 9.47 -16.48 -0.20
N ILE A 193 9.50 -17.69 -0.73
CA ILE A 193 9.10 -18.02 -2.10
C ILE A 193 7.71 -18.64 -2.08
N PHE A 194 6.76 -18.00 -2.75
CA PHE A 194 5.39 -18.48 -2.90
C PHE A 194 5.24 -19.31 -4.16
N SER A 195 4.41 -20.36 -4.07
CA SER A 195 3.93 -21.09 -5.24
C SER A 195 2.81 -20.30 -5.91
N GLY A 196 2.98 -19.99 -7.19
CA GLY A 196 2.02 -19.28 -8.02
C GLY A 196 1.12 -20.24 -8.82
N ASN A 197 0.87 -19.87 -10.07
CA ASN A 197 -0.10 -20.56 -10.92
C ASN A 197 0.50 -21.82 -11.59
N LYS A 198 -0.39 -22.75 -11.93
CA LYS A 198 -0.09 -23.95 -12.75
C LYS A 198 -0.77 -23.91 -14.13
N ASP A 199 -1.60 -22.91 -14.36
CA ASP A 199 -2.36 -22.70 -15.58
C ASP A 199 -2.68 -21.20 -15.76
N ARG A 200 -3.44 -20.87 -16.80
CA ARG A 200 -3.80 -19.49 -17.17
C ARG A 200 -4.88 -18.84 -16.31
N ASN A 201 -5.80 -19.63 -15.78
CA ASN A 201 -7.14 -19.14 -15.40
C ASN A 201 -7.45 -19.36 -13.93
N THR A 202 -6.88 -20.37 -13.28
CA THR A 202 -7.10 -20.65 -11.88
C THR A 202 -6.47 -19.56 -11.03
N VAL A 203 -7.27 -18.93 -10.18
CA VAL A 203 -6.79 -17.99 -9.17
C VAL A 203 -6.12 -18.78 -8.06
N VAL A 204 -4.86 -18.46 -7.76
CA VAL A 204 -4.09 -19.03 -6.66
C VAL A 204 -3.89 -17.93 -5.61
N THR A 205 -4.43 -18.16 -4.42
CA THR A 205 -4.34 -17.23 -3.29
C THR A 205 -3.36 -17.78 -2.25
N ASN A 206 -2.36 -16.98 -1.90
CA ASN A 206 -1.42 -17.26 -0.82
C ASN A 206 -1.67 -16.33 0.35
N LYS A 207 -1.90 -16.91 1.53
CA LYS A 207 -1.96 -16.16 2.79
C LYS A 207 -0.55 -15.89 3.28
N LEU A 208 -0.32 -14.67 3.78
CA LEU A 208 0.90 -14.30 4.46
C LEU A 208 0.80 -14.77 5.91
N GLU A 209 1.82 -15.47 6.40
CA GLU A 209 1.88 -15.86 7.81
C GLU A 209 1.89 -14.63 8.72
N ARG A 210 2.66 -13.61 8.32
CA ARG A 210 2.74 -12.31 8.99
C ARG A 210 2.20 -11.21 8.07
N PRO A 211 1.17 -10.44 8.47
CA PRO A 211 0.69 -9.31 7.68
C PRO A 211 1.79 -8.27 7.41
N ILE A 212 1.83 -7.75 6.19
CA ILE A 212 2.76 -6.70 5.78
C ILE A 212 2.11 -5.34 5.97
N LYS A 213 2.65 -4.49 6.85
CA LYS A 213 2.31 -3.06 6.92
C LYS A 213 3.10 -2.29 5.85
N SER A 214 2.44 -1.87 4.78
CA SER A 214 3.11 -1.18 3.67
C SER A 214 2.19 -0.28 2.85
N ARG A 215 2.77 0.71 2.16
CA ARG A 215 2.11 1.48 1.10
C ARG A 215 2.37 0.87 -0.27
N HIS A 216 3.61 0.45 -0.51
CA HIS A 216 4.05 -0.12 -1.77
C HIS A 216 4.35 -1.60 -1.62
N ILE A 217 3.98 -2.39 -2.62
CA ILE A 217 4.36 -3.80 -2.69
C ILE A 217 4.80 -4.16 -4.10
N ARG A 218 5.82 -5.01 -4.18
CA ARG A 218 6.32 -5.64 -5.40
C ARG A 218 6.08 -7.14 -5.30
N LEU A 219 5.50 -7.70 -6.36
CA LEU A 219 5.58 -9.13 -6.64
C LEU A 219 6.73 -9.35 -7.61
N ILE A 220 7.78 -10.02 -7.14
CA ILE A 220 9.01 -10.26 -7.88
C ILE A 220 8.99 -11.69 -8.41
N VAL A 221 9.06 -11.83 -9.73
CA VAL A 221 8.98 -13.13 -10.40
C VAL A 221 10.28 -13.90 -10.19
N LYS A 222 10.14 -15.19 -9.82
CA LYS A 222 11.27 -16.11 -9.62
C LYS A 222 11.30 -17.21 -10.68
N GLU A 223 10.14 -17.78 -10.97
CA GLU A 223 9.97 -18.78 -12.02
C GLU A 223 8.64 -18.52 -12.75
N PHE A 224 8.57 -18.92 -14.02
CA PHE A 224 7.40 -18.74 -14.87
C PHE A 224 7.35 -19.85 -15.93
N HIS A 225 6.16 -20.05 -16.51
CA HIS A 225 5.95 -20.97 -17.62
C HIS A 225 5.86 -20.18 -18.94
N ASN A 226 6.72 -20.54 -19.91
CA ASN A 226 6.91 -19.92 -21.23
C ASN A 226 7.27 -18.43 -21.24
N HIS A 227 6.48 -17.55 -20.61
CA HIS A 227 6.76 -16.12 -20.49
C HIS A 227 6.14 -15.56 -19.21
N ILE A 228 6.75 -14.51 -18.67
CA ILE A 228 6.21 -13.78 -17.52
C ILE A 228 4.90 -13.10 -17.94
N SER A 229 3.83 -13.51 -17.29
CA SER A 229 2.49 -12.95 -17.46
C SER A 229 1.71 -13.16 -16.19
N LEU A 230 1.03 -12.13 -15.71
CA LEU A 230 0.40 -12.14 -14.41
C LEU A 230 -0.79 -11.19 -14.35
N ARG A 231 -1.82 -11.63 -13.65
CA ARG A 231 -2.91 -10.86 -13.08
C ARG A 231 -2.92 -11.12 -11.57
N MET A 232 -3.22 -10.13 -10.75
CA MET A 232 -3.15 -10.26 -9.30
C MET A 232 -4.12 -9.35 -8.54
N GLU A 233 -4.36 -9.71 -7.28
CA GLU A 233 -5.10 -8.93 -6.28
C GLU A 233 -4.35 -9.00 -4.94
N LEU A 234 -4.51 -7.95 -4.14
CA LEU A 234 -4.04 -7.88 -2.76
C LEU A 234 -5.24 -7.89 -1.83
N TYR A 235 -5.15 -8.60 -0.71
CA TYR A 235 -6.20 -8.60 0.31
C TYR A 235 -5.66 -8.09 1.63
N GLY A 236 -6.47 -7.35 2.36
CA GLY A 236 -6.03 -6.68 3.56
C GLY A 236 -7.08 -5.80 4.20
N CYS A 237 -6.58 -4.87 5.01
CA CYS A 237 -7.31 -3.74 5.55
C CYS A 237 -6.35 -2.52 5.60
#